data_AF-A0A0M9ZTJ1-F1
#
_entry.id   AF-A0A0M9ZTJ1-F1
#
_cell.length_a   1.000
_cell.length_b   1.000
_cell.length_c   1.000
_cell.angle_alpha   90.00
_cell.angle_beta   90.00
_cell.angle_gamma   90.00
#
_symmetry.space_group_name_H-M   'P 1'
#
loop_
_entity.id
_entity.type
_entity.pdbx_description
1 polymer ?
#
loop_
_entity_poly.entity_id
_entity_poly.type
_entity_poly.pdbx_seq_one_letter_code
_entity_poly.pdbx_strand_id
1 'polypeptide(L)'
;MCVRPSTVVTLVLRPRTDDKRWTAVHSSAPAFVLVSGWQVRGDGTARASLRCAGTRAGAAVVGVSAKAPDVAGAARVAFSLYVSVVPYGKEG
;
A
#
# COMPACT_ATOMS: atom_id res chain seq x y z
N MET A 1 -1.60 1.03 11.21
CA MET A 1 -2.14 2.40 11.04
C MET A 1 -3.65 2.33 11.07
N CYS A 2 -4.31 3.16 11.87
CA CYS A 2 -5.78 3.21 11.94
C CYS A 2 -6.31 4.41 11.15
N VAL A 3 -7.37 4.21 10.37
CA VAL A 3 -7.96 5.23 9.51
C VAL A 3 -9.48 5.21 9.61
N ARG A 4 -10.07 6.37 9.37
CA ARG A 4 -11.53 6.49 9.28
C ARG A 4 -12.04 5.95 7.94
N PRO A 5 -13.31 5.53 7.86
CA PRO A 5 -13.92 5.15 6.60
C PRO A 5 -13.88 6.32 5.60
N SER A 6 -13.87 6.02 4.31
CA SER A 6 -13.76 7.00 3.21
C SER A 6 -12.45 7.81 3.17
N THR A 7 -11.47 7.52 4.03
CA THR A 7 -10.15 8.17 3.97
C THR A 7 -9.37 7.70 2.74
N VAL A 8 -8.69 8.63 2.07
CA VAL A 8 -7.67 8.32 1.06
C VAL A 8 -6.30 8.62 1.63
N VAL A 9 -5.43 7.62 1.65
CA VAL A 9 -4.04 7.74 2.10
C VAL A 9 -3.14 7.75 0.87
N THR A 10 -2.18 8.68 0.82
CA THR A 10 -1.10 8.60 -0.18
C THR A 10 0.08 7.86 0.44
N LEU A 11 0.45 6.72 -0.15
CA LEU A 11 1.68 6.01 0.17
C LEU A 11 2.81 6.57 -0.72
N VAL A 12 3.85 7.11 -0.09
CA VAL A 12 5.08 7.54 -0.77
C VAL A 12 6.25 6.73 -0.22
N LEU A 13 6.95 6.03 -1.11
CA LEU A 13 8.13 5.25 -0.78
C LEU A 13 9.35 5.94 -1.33
N ARG A 14 10.33 6.17 -0.46
CA ARG A 14 11.63 6.70 -0.86
C ARG A 14 12.33 5.74 -1.83
N PRO A 15 13.24 6.25 -2.67
CA PRO A 15 14.15 5.41 -3.43
C PRO A 15 14.85 4.43 -2.50
N ARG A 16 15.07 3.21 -2.97
CA ARG A 16 15.82 2.22 -2.20
C ARG A 16 17.32 2.54 -2.27
N THR A 17 18.02 2.20 -1.20
CA THR A 17 19.48 2.34 -1.09
C THR A 17 20.23 1.06 -1.43
N ASP A 18 19.50 -0.01 -1.82
CA ASP A 18 20.05 -1.25 -2.36
C ASP A 18 19.85 -1.30 -3.88
N ASP A 19 20.38 -2.34 -4.54
CA ASP A 19 20.26 -2.51 -6.00
C ASP A 19 18.86 -2.94 -6.48
N LYS A 20 17.84 -2.81 -5.63
CA LYS A 20 16.46 -3.21 -5.94
C LYS A 20 15.61 -2.00 -6.28
N ARG A 21 14.65 -2.21 -7.18
CA ARG A 21 13.62 -1.21 -7.53
C ARG A 21 12.27 -1.66 -7.02
N TRP A 22 11.42 -0.70 -6.64
CA TRP A 22 10.01 -0.97 -6.38
C TRP A 22 9.34 -1.48 -7.65
N THR A 23 8.49 -2.50 -7.53
CA THR A 23 7.89 -3.16 -8.70
C THR A 23 6.37 -3.13 -8.67
N ALA A 24 5.76 -3.48 -7.53
CA ALA A 24 4.30 -3.56 -7.42
C ALA A 24 3.84 -3.33 -5.98
N VAL A 25 2.58 -2.97 -5.84
CA VAL A 25 1.86 -2.85 -4.58
C VAL A 25 0.58 -3.68 -4.64
N HIS A 26 0.23 -4.33 -3.54
CA HIS A 26 -0.94 -5.20 -3.42
C HIS A 26 -1.60 -5.03 -2.05
N SER A 27 -2.93 -5.07 -2.00
CA SER A 27 -3.69 -5.11 -0.75
C SER A 27 -4.23 -6.52 -0.52
N SER A 28 -4.00 -7.08 0.67
CA SER A 28 -4.52 -8.39 1.05
C SER A 28 -6.06 -8.44 1.12
N ALA A 29 -6.72 -7.28 1.27
CA ALA A 29 -8.16 -7.18 1.32
C ALA A 29 -8.65 -5.91 0.58
N PRO A 30 -8.74 -5.95 -0.77
CA PRO A 30 -9.13 -4.80 -1.59
C PRO A 30 -10.52 -4.23 -1.26
N ALA A 31 -11.40 -5.06 -0.68
CA ALA A 31 -12.72 -4.64 -0.22
C ALA A 31 -12.68 -3.61 0.94
N PHE A 32 -11.58 -3.55 1.69
CA PHE A 32 -11.37 -2.58 2.78
C PHE A 32 -10.40 -1.48 2.40
N VAL A 33 -9.33 -1.82 1.67
CA VAL A 33 -8.31 -0.87 1.22
C VAL A 33 -8.00 -1.16 -0.24
N LEU A 34 -8.55 -0.34 -1.13
CA LEU A 34 -8.31 -0.42 -2.56
C LEU A 34 -7.05 0.37 -2.92
N VAL A 35 -6.12 -0.27 -3.61
CA VAL A 35 -4.90 0.38 -4.11
C VAL A 35 -5.14 0.86 -5.54
N SER A 36 -4.72 2.09 -5.84
CA SER A 36 -4.78 2.64 -7.18
C SER A 36 -3.62 3.62 -7.44
N GLY A 37 -3.41 3.95 -8.73
CA GLY A 37 -2.41 4.95 -9.13
C GLY A 37 -0.98 4.58 -8.74
N TRP A 38 -0.64 3.28 -8.75
CA TRP A 38 0.74 2.84 -8.53
C TRP A 38 1.63 3.37 -9.64
N GLN A 39 2.69 4.06 -9.25
CA GLN A 39 3.70 4.58 -10.17
C GLN A 39 5.07 4.57 -9.50
N VAL A 40 6.08 4.15 -10.25
CA VAL A 40 7.49 4.32 -9.89
C VAL A 40 8.07 5.43 -10.76
N ARG A 41 8.67 6.44 -10.13
CA ARG A 41 9.26 7.60 -10.81
C ARG A 41 10.72 7.31 -11.20
N GLY A 42 11.24 8.13 -12.11
CA GLY A 42 12.62 7.98 -12.62
C GLY A 42 13.70 8.13 -11.54
N ASP A 43 13.41 8.88 -10.47
CA ASP A 43 14.26 9.02 -9.29
C ASP A 43 14.23 7.79 -8.35
N GLY A 44 13.42 6.77 -8.66
CA GLY A 44 13.23 5.58 -7.85
C GLY A 44 12.17 5.71 -6.74
N THR A 45 11.56 6.89 -6.58
CA THR A 45 10.44 7.09 -5.65
C THR A 45 9.21 6.37 -6.18
N ALA A 46 8.44 5.71 -5.31
CA ALA A 46 7.18 5.09 -5.70
C ALA A 46 5.99 5.70 -4.95
N ARG A 47 4.83 5.78 -5.62
CA ARG A 47 3.60 6.34 -5.08
C ARG A 47 2.41 5.44 -5.37
N ALA A 48 1.49 5.35 -4.42
CA ALA A 48 0.15 4.82 -4.61
C ALA A 48 -0.88 5.58 -3.78
N SER A 49 -2.14 5.51 -4.21
CA SER A 49 -3.31 5.92 -3.44
C SER A 49 -3.95 4.69 -2.81
N LEU A 50 -4.29 4.78 -1.52
CA LEU A 50 -5.00 3.76 -0.76
C LEU A 50 -6.36 4.32 -0.37
N ARG A 51 -7.41 3.90 -1.07
CA ARG A 51 -8.79 4.30 -0.77
C ARG A 51 -9.40 3.32 0.23
N CYS A 52 -9.73 3.82 1.41
CA CYS A 52 -10.37 3.03 2.46
C CYS A 52 -11.87 2.93 2.20
N ALA A 53 -12.48 1.78 2.53
CA ALA A 53 -13.90 1.54 2.37
C ALA A 53 -14.74 2.59 3.12
N GLY A 54 -15.90 2.94 2.57
CA GLY A 54 -16.71 4.05 3.07
C GLY A 54 -17.57 3.73 4.30
N THR A 55 -18.05 2.49 4.42
CA THR A 55 -18.96 2.09 5.50
C THR A 55 -18.55 0.81 6.21
N ARG A 56 -17.52 0.12 5.71
CA ARG A 56 -17.07 -1.18 6.23
C ARG A 56 -15.86 -0.97 7.14
N ALA A 57 -15.96 -1.53 8.34
CA ALA A 57 -14.82 -1.75 9.20
C ALA A 57 -14.03 -2.97 8.70
N GLY A 58 -12.72 -2.98 8.90
CA GLY A 58 -11.88 -4.12 8.53
C GLY A 58 -10.40 -3.80 8.57
N ALA A 59 -9.58 -4.80 8.29
CA ALA A 59 -8.13 -4.67 8.23
C ALA A 59 -7.59 -5.20 6.90
N ALA A 60 -6.52 -4.59 6.42
CA ALA A 60 -5.79 -5.00 5.24
C ALA A 60 -4.28 -4.83 5.45
N VAL A 61 -3.49 -5.70 4.84
CA VAL A 61 -2.04 -5.55 4.71
C VAL A 61 -1.73 -5.10 3.30
N VAL A 62 -1.13 -3.92 3.18
CA VAL A 62 -0.62 -3.39 1.92
C VAL A 62 0.84 -3.80 1.79
N GLY A 63 1.11 -4.76 0.92
CA GLY A 63 2.44 -5.25 0.61
C GLY A 63 3.00 -4.52 -0.60
N VAL A 64 4.26 -4.09 -0.51
CA VAL A 64 5.00 -3.51 -1.63
C VAL A 64 6.20 -4.39 -1.91
N SER A 65 6.32 -4.76 -3.18
CA SER A 65 7.39 -5.63 -3.67
C SER A 65 8.53 -4.85 -4.30
N ALA A 66 9.72 -5.43 -4.19
CA ALA A 66 10.91 -4.93 -4.84
C ALA A 66 11.71 -6.08 -5.46
N LYS A 67 12.49 -5.76 -6.49
CA LYS A 67 13.35 -6.72 -7.20
C LYS A 67 14.55 -6.00 -7.81
N ALA A 68 15.69 -6.68 -7.87
CA ALA A 68 16.81 -6.25 -8.71
C ALA A 68 16.41 -6.42 -10.20
N PRO A 69 16.73 -5.45 -11.08
CA PRO A 69 16.27 -5.44 -12.47
C PRO A 69 16.76 -6.65 -13.27
N ASP A 70 18.03 -7.04 -13.09
CA ASP A 70 18.70 -8.05 -13.92
C ASP A 70 18.79 -9.44 -13.26
N VAL A 71 18.08 -9.64 -12.15
CA VAL A 71 18.09 -10.91 -11.43
C VAL A 71 16.88 -11.75 -11.83
N ALA A 72 17.05 -13.02 -12.14
CA ALA A 72 15.93 -13.93 -12.42
C ALA A 72 15.04 -14.17 -11.17
N GLY A 73 13.75 -14.45 -11.38
CA GLY A 73 12.80 -14.77 -10.31
C GLY A 73 11.75 -13.69 -10.02
N ALA A 74 10.83 -14.00 -9.09
CA ALA A 74 9.72 -13.13 -8.74
C ALA A 74 10.14 -12.02 -7.76
N ALA A 75 9.50 -10.85 -7.88
CA ALA A 75 9.64 -9.79 -6.89
C ALA A 75 9.12 -10.27 -5.52
N ARG A 76 9.75 -9.81 -4.44
CA ARG A 76 9.37 -10.17 -3.07
C ARG A 76 8.88 -8.95 -2.31
N VAL A 77 7.98 -9.17 -1.35
CA VAL A 77 7.51 -8.11 -0.45
C VAL A 77 8.71 -7.58 0.33
N ALA A 78 8.96 -6.28 0.20
CA ALA A 78 10.06 -5.58 0.83
C ALA A 78 9.58 -4.49 1.80
N PHE A 79 8.29 -4.16 1.78
CA PHE A 79 7.63 -3.29 2.75
C PHE A 79 6.18 -3.74 2.95
N SER A 80 5.69 -3.65 4.19
CA SER A 80 4.31 -3.97 4.54
C SER A 80 3.74 -2.85 5.41
N LEU A 81 2.54 -2.38 5.05
CA LEU A 81 1.76 -1.44 5.83
C LEU A 81 0.46 -2.09 6.28
N TYR A 82 0.29 -2.21 7.60
CA TYR A 82 -0.95 -2.67 8.20
C TYR A 82 -1.93 -1.52 8.33
N VAL A 83 -3.13 -1.67 7.76
CA VAL A 83 -4.19 -0.65 7.76
C VAL A 83 -5.44 -1.22 8.40
N SER A 84 -5.97 -0.54 9.41
CA SER A 84 -7.24 -0.86 10.05
C SER A 84 -8.23 0.29 9.79
N VAL A 85 -9.32 0.00 9.08
CA VAL A 85 -10.44 0.91 8.89
C VAL A 85 -11.37 0.74 10.09
N VAL A 86 -11.40 1.76 10.95
CA VAL A 86 -12.16 1.73 12.21
C VAL A 86 -13.45 2.52 12.00
N PRO A 87 -14.63 1.94 12.29
CA PRO A 87 -15.90 2.64 12.11
C PRO A 87 -16.01 3.80 13.11
N TYR A 88 -16.86 4.78 12.80
CA TYR A 88 -17.24 5.78 13.79
C TYR A 88 -17.81 5.06 15.02
N GLY A 89 -17.36 5.45 16.22
CA GLY A 89 -18.02 5.01 17.45
C GLY A 89 -19.49 5.38 17.33
N LYS A 90 -20.38 4.40 17.47
CA LYS A 90 -21.80 4.71 17.66
C LYS A 90 -21.90 5.28 19.07
N GLU A 91 -22.20 6.58 19.19
CA GLU A 91 -22.79 7.09 20.43
C GLU A 91 -24.11 6.33 20.63
N GLY A 92 -24.24 5.72 21.81
CA GLY A 92 -25.43 5.02 22.25
C GLY A 92 -26.37 5.94 23.01
#